data_AF-A0A5E4GD87-F1
#
_entry.id   AF-A0A5E4GD87-F1
#
_cell.length_a   1.000
_cell.length_b   1.000
_cell.length_c   1.000
_cell.angle_alpha   90.00
_cell.angle_beta   90.00
_cell.angle_gamma   90.00
#
_symmetry.space_group_name_H-M   'P 1'
#
loop_
_entity.id
_entity.type
_entity.pdbx_description
1 polymer ?
#
loop_
_entity_poly.entity_id
_entity_poly.type
_entity_poly.pdbx_seq_one_letter_code
_entity_poly.pdbx_strand_id
1 'polypeptide(L)'
;MRRLRKTDNNRIAKACGAVIVNRPDELQQSDVGTGAGIFEVKKIGDEFFAFIVDCKEPKACTVLLRGPSKDLLNEVERNLQDAMSVARNILKNPKLVPGGGATELTVSATLKQKSSSVEGIEKWPYEAAAIAFEAIPRTFFGSELRGECD
;
A
#
# COMPACT_ATOMS: atom_id res chain seq x y z
N MET A 1 -10.25 18.17 22.13
CA MET A 1 -8.83 17.77 22.09
C MET A 1 -7.96 19.00 21.86
N ARG A 2 -6.73 19.04 22.35
CA ARG A 2 -5.77 20.13 22.10
C ARG A 2 -4.44 19.53 21.65
N ARG A 3 -3.65 20.27 20.86
CA ARG A 3 -2.33 19.85 20.31
C ARG A 3 -2.37 18.60 19.43
N LEU A 4 -3.33 18.52 18.51
CA LEU A 4 -3.41 17.44 17.51
C LEU A 4 -2.33 17.61 16.43
N ARG A 5 -1.85 16.49 15.89
CA ARG A 5 -0.97 16.51 14.70
C ARG A 5 -1.80 16.94 13.49
N LYS A 6 -1.15 17.62 12.54
CA LYS A 6 -1.80 18.07 11.28
C LYS A 6 -2.41 16.90 10.50
N THR A 7 -1.75 15.74 10.51
CA THR A 7 -2.25 14.51 9.88
C THR A 7 -3.56 14.04 10.48
N ASP A 8 -3.71 14.16 11.80
CA ASP A 8 -4.90 13.72 12.51
C ASP A 8 -6.06 14.67 12.26
N ASN A 9 -5.81 15.99 12.25
CA ASN A 9 -6.82 16.98 11.85
C ASN A 9 -7.39 16.69 10.45
N ASN A 10 -6.52 16.39 9.48
CA ASN A 10 -6.95 16.05 8.12
C ASN A 10 -7.77 14.76 8.07
N ARG A 11 -7.45 13.76 8.90
CA ARG A 11 -8.19 12.49 8.98
C ARG A 11 -9.54 12.67 9.67
N ILE A 12 -9.60 13.42 10.77
CA ILE A 12 -10.84 13.76 11.49
C ILE A 12 -11.79 14.53 10.57
N ALA A 13 -11.28 15.54 9.86
CA ALA A 13 -12.06 16.29 8.87
C ALA A 13 -12.68 15.36 7.81
N LYS A 14 -11.89 14.44 7.26
CA LYS A 14 -12.37 13.45 6.27
C LYS A 14 -13.33 12.40 6.83
N ALA A 15 -13.19 12.03 8.09
CA ALA A 15 -14.05 11.04 8.74
C ALA A 15 -15.42 11.64 9.12
N CYS A 16 -15.42 12.87 9.64
CA CYS A 16 -16.64 13.54 10.12
C CYS A 16 -17.32 14.41 9.07
N GLY A 17 -16.66 14.69 7.94
CA GLY A 17 -17.11 15.65 6.94
C GLY A 17 -16.94 17.11 7.35
N ALA A 18 -16.05 17.40 8.30
CA ALA A 18 -15.78 18.76 8.78
C ALA A 18 -14.74 19.47 7.91
N VAL A 19 -14.77 20.80 7.91
CA VAL A 19 -13.75 21.65 7.27
C VAL A 19 -12.82 22.23 8.34
N ILE A 20 -11.51 22.25 8.07
CA ILE A 20 -10.52 22.83 8.98
C ILE A 20 -10.51 24.34 8.77
N VAL A 21 -10.95 25.10 9.78
CA VAL A 21 -10.98 26.56 9.78
C VAL A 21 -9.93 27.09 10.77
N ASN A 22 -9.17 28.12 10.35
CA ASN A 22 -8.11 28.70 11.18
C ASN A 22 -8.61 29.84 12.07
N ARG A 23 -9.64 30.57 11.64
CA ARG A 23 -10.21 31.72 12.35
C ARG A 23 -11.62 31.41 12.81
N PRO A 24 -11.95 31.63 14.10
CA PRO A 24 -13.30 31.35 14.60
C PRO A 24 -14.36 32.24 13.95
N ASP A 25 -14.00 33.45 13.51
CA ASP A 25 -14.92 34.41 12.88
C ASP A 25 -15.40 33.96 11.48
N GLU A 26 -14.66 33.07 10.83
CA GLU A 26 -14.94 32.58 9.47
C GLU A 26 -15.72 31.27 9.48
N LEU A 27 -16.05 30.73 10.66
CA LEU A 27 -16.71 29.46 10.81
C LEU A 27 -18.18 29.54 10.35
N GLN A 28 -18.52 28.74 9.34
CA GLN A 28 -19.89 28.62 8.84
C GLN A 28 -20.52 27.32 9.31
N GLN A 29 -21.86 27.26 9.27
CA GLN A 29 -22.59 26.04 9.61
C GLN A 29 -22.24 24.86 8.69
N SER A 30 -21.84 25.15 7.44
CA SER A 30 -21.34 24.16 6.47
C SER A 30 -20.02 23.51 6.87
N ASP A 31 -19.22 24.15 7.71
CA ASP A 31 -17.90 23.65 8.12
C ASP A 31 -17.99 22.60 9.23
N VAL A 32 -19.15 22.53 9.90
CA VAL A 32 -19.39 21.63 11.03
C VAL A 32 -19.73 20.23 10.53
N GLY A 33 -18.78 19.30 10.71
CA GLY A 33 -18.98 17.88 10.36
C GLY A 33 -19.91 17.18 11.35
N THR A 34 -21.11 16.82 10.91
CA THR A 34 -22.11 16.05 11.68
C THR A 34 -22.02 14.53 11.44
N GLY A 35 -20.99 14.09 10.71
CA GLY A 35 -20.81 12.70 10.31
C GLY A 35 -20.19 11.79 11.38
N ALA A 36 -19.75 12.33 12.52
CA ALA A 36 -19.20 11.53 13.61
C ALA A 36 -20.31 10.76 14.35
N GLY A 37 -20.09 9.46 14.59
CA GLY A 37 -21.02 8.62 15.36
C GLY A 37 -20.76 8.73 16.85
N ILE A 38 -19.78 7.97 17.33
CA ILE A 38 -19.44 7.86 18.74
C ILE A 38 -18.05 8.44 18.97
N PHE A 39 -17.95 9.29 19.98
CA PHE A 39 -16.68 9.76 20.51
C PHE A 39 -16.40 9.06 21.85
N GLU A 40 -15.31 8.29 21.91
CA GLU A 40 -14.95 7.53 23.11
C GLU A 40 -13.47 7.71 23.46
N VAL A 41 -13.16 7.92 24.74
CA VAL A 41 -11.79 7.96 25.22
C VAL A 41 -11.50 6.65 25.95
N LYS A 42 -10.62 5.82 25.39
CA LYS A 42 -10.18 4.56 26.01
C LYS A 42 -8.73 4.67 26.45
N LYS A 43 -8.45 4.12 27.63
CA LYS A 43 -7.07 3.88 28.06
C LYS A 43 -6.59 2.55 27.47
N ILE A 44 -5.49 2.56 26.74
CA ILE A 44 -4.85 1.35 26.21
C ILE A 44 -3.41 1.34 26.72
N GLY A 45 -3.08 0.38 27.58
CA GLY A 45 -1.84 0.42 28.35
C GLY A 45 -1.87 1.62 29.30
N ASP A 46 -0.87 2.48 29.21
CA ASP A 46 -0.76 3.71 30.02
C ASP A 46 -1.15 5.00 29.28
N GLU A 47 -1.56 4.89 28.02
CA GLU A 47 -1.92 6.04 27.19
C GLU A 47 -3.43 6.16 26.96
N PHE A 48 -3.90 7.40 26.84
CA PHE A 48 -5.30 7.70 26.50
C PHE A 48 -5.44 7.91 24.99
N PHE A 49 -6.27 7.08 24.37
CA PHE A 49 -6.63 7.17 22.97
C PHE A 49 -8.07 7.67 22.85
N ALA A 50 -8.27 8.59 21.92
CA ALA A 50 -9.58 9.16 21.66
C ALA A 50 -10.07 8.69 20.29
N PHE A 51 -11.11 7.87 20.30
CA PHE A 51 -11.67 7.19 19.15
C PHE A 51 -12.91 7.95 18.67
N ILE A 52 -12.97 8.18 17.36
CA ILE A 52 -14.16 8.63 16.66
C ILE A 52 -14.58 7.45 15.78
N VAL A 53 -15.66 6.77 16.14
CA VAL A 53 -16.12 5.53 15.50
C VAL A 53 -17.56 5.70 15.01
N ASP A 54 -18.03 4.74 14.22
CA ASP A 54 -19.37 4.75 13.61
C ASP A 54 -19.70 6.00 12.81
N CYS A 55 -18.71 6.53 12.08
CA CYS A 55 -18.92 7.63 11.16
C CYS A 55 -19.80 7.20 9.97
N LYS A 56 -20.71 8.07 9.52
CA LYS A 56 -21.69 7.74 8.46
C LYS A 56 -21.05 7.42 7.10
N GLU A 57 -20.12 8.27 6.65
CA GLU A 57 -19.43 8.13 5.36
C GLU A 57 -17.91 8.38 5.53
N PRO A 58 -17.18 7.45 6.17
CA PRO A 58 -15.79 7.68 6.50
C PRO A 58 -14.90 7.61 5.25
N LYS A 59 -14.30 8.75 4.88
CA LYS A 59 -13.21 8.79 3.89
C LYS A 59 -11.83 8.51 4.51
N ALA A 60 -11.78 8.32 5.82
CA ALA A 60 -10.58 7.99 6.58
C ALA A 60 -10.93 6.92 7.62
N CYS A 61 -10.16 5.83 7.62
CA CYS A 61 -10.26 4.75 8.59
C CYS A 61 -8.90 4.58 9.30
N THR A 62 -8.93 4.09 10.53
CA THR A 62 -7.73 3.86 11.34
C THR A 62 -7.58 2.37 11.63
N VAL A 63 -6.37 1.84 11.40
CA VAL A 63 -5.98 0.50 11.84
C VAL A 63 -4.99 0.66 12.99
N LEU A 64 -5.32 0.11 14.16
CA LEU A 64 -4.46 0.18 15.34
C LEU A 64 -3.51 -1.03 15.36
N LEU A 65 -2.23 -0.79 15.09
CA LEU A 65 -1.18 -1.82 15.15
C LEU A 65 -0.61 -1.90 16.57
N ARG A 66 -0.42 -3.13 17.06
CA ARG A 66 0.26 -3.42 18.32
C ARG A 66 1.31 -4.50 18.10
N GLY A 67 2.48 -4.32 18.70
CA GLY A 67 3.61 -5.22 18.48
C GLY A 67 4.69 -5.02 19.54
N PRO A 68 5.59 -6.01 19.70
CA PRO A 68 6.61 -6.02 20.74
C PRO A 68 7.76 -5.04 20.46
N SER A 69 8.07 -4.78 19.19
CA SER A 69 9.16 -3.89 18.76
C SER A 69 8.67 -2.84 17.77
N LYS A 70 9.28 -1.67 17.81
CA LYS A 70 9.04 -0.58 16.85
C LYS A 70 9.44 -0.98 15.43
N ASP A 71 10.48 -1.78 15.27
CA ASP A 71 10.96 -2.20 13.95
C ASP A 71 9.94 -3.10 13.27
N LEU A 72 9.40 -4.08 14.01
CA LEU A 72 8.32 -4.94 13.54
C LEU A 72 7.06 -4.12 13.17
N LEU A 73 6.68 -3.16 14.02
CA LEU A 73 5.54 -2.28 13.75
C LEU A 73 5.72 -1.46 12.48
N ASN A 74 6.92 -0.91 12.26
CA ASN A 74 7.24 -0.14 11.06
C ASN A 74 7.21 -1.04 9.80
N GLU A 75 7.66 -2.29 9.92
CA GLU A 75 7.61 -3.27 8.83
C GLU A 75 6.15 -3.64 8.49
N VAL A 76 5.33 -3.91 9.51
CA VAL A 76 3.90 -4.21 9.33
C VAL A 76 3.15 -3.02 8.72
N GLU A 77 3.46 -1.78 9.15
CA GLU A 77 2.87 -0.57 8.56
C GLU A 77 3.19 -0.46 7.06
N ARG A 78 4.45 -0.69 6.68
CA ARG A 78 4.88 -0.69 5.27
C ARG A 78 4.17 -1.77 4.46
N ASN A 79 4.14 -3.00 4.97
CA ASN A 79 3.48 -4.13 4.31
C ASN A 79 1.97 -3.87 4.13
N LEU A 80 1.32 -3.27 5.12
CA LEU A 80 -0.10 -2.90 5.02
C LEU A 80 -0.32 -1.82 3.96
N GLN A 81 0.56 -0.82 3.88
CA GLN A 81 0.49 0.23 2.87
C GLN A 81 0.66 -0.32 1.43
N ASP A 82 1.55 -1.29 1.24
CA ASP A 82 1.75 -1.97 -0.04
C ASP A 82 0.53 -2.83 -0.40
N ALA A 83 0.01 -3.60 0.56
CA ALA A 83 -1.20 -4.40 0.37
C ALA A 83 -2.41 -3.55 -0.02
N MET A 84 -2.61 -2.40 0.63
CA MET A 84 -3.67 -1.45 0.30
C MET A 84 -3.49 -0.85 -1.10
N SER A 85 -2.25 -0.64 -1.54
CA SER A 85 -1.94 -0.17 -2.89
C SER A 85 -2.28 -1.23 -3.95
N VAL A 86 -1.99 -2.50 -3.66
CA VAL A 86 -2.39 -3.64 -4.52
C VAL A 86 -3.91 -3.77 -4.58
N ALA A 87 -4.61 -3.74 -3.43
CA ALA A 87 -6.07 -3.79 -3.39
C ALA A 87 -6.71 -2.65 -4.20
N ARG A 88 -6.14 -1.44 -4.12
CA ARG A 88 -6.56 -0.29 -4.93
C ARG A 88 -6.37 -0.54 -6.43
N ASN A 89 -5.27 -1.17 -6.82
CA ASN A 89 -5.02 -1.51 -8.22
C ASN A 89 -6.03 -2.54 -8.74
N ILE A 90 -6.36 -3.56 -7.93
CA ILE A 90 -7.37 -4.57 -8.27
C ILE A 90 -8.75 -3.92 -8.45
N LEU A 91 -9.14 -3.00 -7.56
CA LEU A 91 -10.41 -2.27 -7.68
C LEU A 91 -10.50 -1.42 -8.95
N LYS A 92 -9.37 -0.90 -9.46
CA LYS A 92 -9.32 -0.11 -10.69
C LYS A 92 -9.21 -0.95 -11.95
N ASN A 93 -8.41 -2.00 -11.92
CA ASN A 93 -8.14 -2.91 -13.04
C ASN A 93 -7.96 -4.34 -12.50
N PRO A 94 -8.99 -5.19 -12.56
CA PRO A 94 -8.98 -6.51 -11.94
C PRO A 94 -8.23 -7.53 -12.80
N LYS A 95 -6.91 -7.33 -12.97
CA LYS A 95 -6.02 -8.26 -13.66
C LYS A 95 -4.91 -8.71 -12.71
N LEU A 96 -4.72 -10.03 -12.65
CA LEU A 96 -3.68 -10.67 -11.87
C LEU A 96 -2.84 -11.55 -12.80
N VAL A 97 -1.57 -11.71 -12.47
CA VAL A 97 -0.62 -12.56 -13.19
C VAL A 97 0.02 -13.55 -12.22
N PRO A 98 0.41 -14.75 -12.67
CA PRO A 98 1.09 -15.70 -11.79
C PRO A 98 2.47 -15.17 -11.39
N GLY A 99 2.77 -15.25 -10.09
CA GLY A 99 4.07 -14.85 -9.53
C GLY A 99 5.14 -15.94 -9.65
N GLY A 100 6.16 -15.88 -8.80
CA GLY A 100 7.20 -16.92 -8.69
C GLY A 100 8.07 -17.08 -9.95
N GLY A 101 8.23 -16.03 -10.75
CA GLY A 101 9.01 -16.09 -12.00
C GLY A 101 8.23 -16.59 -13.22
N ALA A 102 6.97 -17.04 -13.06
CA ALA A 102 6.19 -17.59 -14.17
C ALA A 102 5.88 -16.53 -15.24
N THR A 103 5.55 -15.31 -14.82
CA THR A 103 5.30 -14.19 -15.73
C THR A 103 6.56 -13.81 -16.50
N GLU A 104 7.69 -13.72 -15.80
CA GLU A 104 8.99 -13.38 -16.37
C GLU A 104 9.46 -14.42 -17.41
N LEU A 105 9.29 -15.71 -17.12
CA LEU A 105 9.61 -16.79 -18.06
C LEU A 105 8.70 -16.75 -19.29
N THR A 106 7.41 -16.47 -19.11
CA THR A 106 6.46 -16.36 -20.23
C THR A 106 6.84 -15.20 -21.15
N VAL A 107 7.22 -14.04 -20.58
CA VAL A 107 7.70 -12.88 -21.34
C VAL A 107 9.01 -13.20 -22.05
N SER A 108 9.96 -13.84 -21.37
CA SER A 108 11.24 -14.26 -21.97
C SER A 108 11.04 -15.19 -23.17
N ALA A 109 10.21 -16.24 -23.03
CA ALA A 109 9.90 -17.16 -24.12
C ALA A 109 9.24 -16.44 -25.31
N THR A 110 8.30 -15.54 -25.04
CA THR A 110 7.63 -14.75 -26.08
C THR A 110 8.61 -13.83 -26.82
N LEU A 111 9.53 -13.19 -26.10
CA LEU A 111 10.56 -12.32 -26.69
C LEU A 111 11.56 -13.11 -27.54
N LYS A 112 11.97 -14.32 -27.12
CA LYS A 112 12.81 -15.23 -27.91
C LYS A 112 12.10 -15.71 -29.19
N GLN A 113 10.81 -16.02 -29.09
CA GLN A 113 10.03 -16.38 -30.27
C GLN A 113 9.97 -15.19 -31.25
N LYS A 114 9.76 -13.97 -30.74
CA LYS A 114 9.69 -12.77 -31.57
C LYS A 114 11.04 -12.39 -32.17
N SER A 115 12.16 -12.61 -31.47
CA SER A 115 13.51 -12.37 -32.01
C SER A 115 13.79 -13.20 -33.26
N SER A 116 13.17 -14.39 -33.37
CA SER A 116 13.31 -15.26 -34.54
C SER A 116 12.64 -14.70 -35.79
N SER A 117 11.66 -13.80 -35.63
CA SER A 117 11.01 -13.08 -36.75
C SER A 117 11.67 -11.75 -37.11
N VAL A 118 12.67 -11.30 -36.33
CA VAL A 118 13.38 -10.05 -36.56
C VAL A 118 14.73 -10.37 -37.20
N GLU A 119 15.00 -9.76 -38.34
CA GLU A 119 16.27 -9.93 -39.06
C GLU A 119 17.24 -8.78 -38.78
N GLY A 120 18.54 -9.07 -38.88
CA GLY A 120 19.59 -8.06 -38.70
C GLY A 120 19.95 -7.77 -37.25
N ILE A 121 20.56 -6.59 -37.03
CA ILE A 121 21.17 -6.20 -35.75
C ILE A 121 20.12 -6.02 -34.65
N GLU A 122 18.88 -5.71 -35.01
CA GLU A 122 17.79 -5.50 -34.06
C GLU A 122 17.41 -6.77 -33.29
N LYS A 123 17.78 -7.96 -33.77
CA LYS A 123 17.56 -9.24 -33.09
C LYS A 123 18.25 -9.31 -31.72
N TRP A 124 19.48 -8.80 -31.61
CA TRP A 124 20.30 -8.92 -30.41
C TRP A 124 19.67 -8.26 -29.18
N PRO A 125 19.11 -7.04 -29.26
CA PRO A 125 18.32 -6.45 -28.18
C PRO A 125 17.16 -7.33 -27.68
N TYR A 126 16.41 -8.00 -28.56
CA TYR A 126 15.30 -8.87 -28.13
C TYR A 126 15.79 -10.07 -27.34
N GLU A 127 16.86 -10.73 -27.80
CA GLU A 127 17.46 -11.87 -27.09
C GLU A 127 18.07 -11.45 -25.76
N ALA A 128 18.79 -10.32 -25.73
CA ALA A 128 19.35 -9.76 -24.50
C ALA A 128 18.25 -9.43 -23.48
N ALA A 129 17.15 -8.80 -23.92
CA ALA A 129 16.01 -8.51 -23.06
C ALA A 129 15.34 -9.79 -22.52
N ALA A 130 15.17 -10.81 -23.37
CA ALA A 130 14.61 -12.09 -22.94
C ALA A 130 15.47 -12.75 -21.85
N ILE A 131 16.79 -12.73 -22.00
CA ILE A 131 17.72 -13.25 -20.98
C ILE A 131 17.65 -12.41 -19.69
N ALA A 132 17.51 -11.09 -19.80
CA ALA A 132 17.39 -10.21 -18.63
C ALA A 132 16.16 -10.53 -17.77
N PHE A 133 15.02 -10.88 -18.38
CA PHE A 133 13.83 -11.30 -17.62
C PHE A 133 14.04 -12.60 -16.83
N GLU A 134 14.95 -13.48 -17.26
CA GLU A 134 15.26 -14.71 -16.51
C GLU A 134 16.09 -14.45 -15.24
N ALA A 135 16.60 -13.23 -15.01
CA ALA A 135 17.39 -12.92 -13.82
C ALA A 135 16.61 -13.15 -12.51
N ILE A 136 15.34 -12.74 -12.47
CA ILE A 136 14.46 -12.88 -11.29
C ILE A 136 14.25 -14.34 -10.90
N PRO A 137 13.74 -15.24 -11.77
CA PRO A 137 13.58 -16.64 -11.42
C PRO A 137 14.92 -17.31 -11.10
N ARG A 138 16.00 -16.98 -11.82
CA ARG A 138 17.34 -17.53 -11.54
C ARG A 138 17.83 -17.20 -10.12
N THR A 139 17.62 -15.97 -9.67
CA THR A 139 18.00 -15.58 -8.30
C THR A 139 17.17 -16.34 -7.27
N PHE A 140 15.87 -16.48 -7.49
CA PHE A 140 14.97 -17.18 -6.58
C PHE A 140 15.38 -18.67 -6.39
N PHE A 141 15.58 -19.41 -7.48
CA PHE A 141 16.05 -20.80 -7.39
C PHE A 141 17.49 -20.92 -6.89
N GLY A 142 18.35 -19.95 -7.21
CA GLY A 142 19.74 -19.93 -6.76
C GLY A 142 19.90 -19.70 -5.26
N SER A 143 18.99 -18.96 -4.62
CA SER A 143 18.94 -18.83 -3.16
C SER A 143 18.40 -20.09 -2.47
N GLU A 144 17.43 -20.78 -3.07
CA GLU A 144 16.87 -22.04 -2.53
C GLU A 144 17.95 -23.14 -2.47
N LEU A 145 18.71 -23.31 -3.55
CA LEU A 145 19.77 -24.32 -3.65
C LEU A 145 21.01 -24.01 -2.79
N ARG A 146 21.19 -22.77 -2.33
CA ARG A 146 22.25 -22.42 -1.37
C ARG A 146 21.82 -22.66 0.08
N GLY A 147 20.53 -22.62 0.38
CA GLY A 147 19.99 -22.91 1.72
C GLY A 147 20.05 -24.40 2.10
N GLU A 148 20.20 -25.32 1.14
CA GLU A 148 20.38 -26.75 1.40
C GLU A 148 21.86 -27.16 1.63
N CYS A 149 22.81 -26.22 1.48
CA CYS A 149 24.25 -26.47 1.64
C CYS A 149 24.84 -25.97 2.97
N ASP A 150 24.02 -25.45 3.90
CA ASP A 150 24.44 -25.04 5.25
C ASP A 150 23.87 -25.94 6.35
#